data_AF-A0A8T7EKU9-F1
#
_entry.id   AF-A0A8T7EKU9-F1
#
_cell.length_a   1.000
_cell.length_b   1.000
_cell.length_c   1.000
_cell.angle_alpha   90.00
_cell.angle_beta   90.00
_cell.angle_gamma   90.00
#
_symmetry.space_group_name_H-M   'P 1'
#
loop_
_entity.id
_entity.type
_entity.pdbx_description
1 polymer ?
#
loop_
_entity_poly.entity_id
_entity_poly.type
_entity_poly.pdbx_seq_one_letter_code
_entity_poly.pdbx_strand_id
1 'polypeptide(L)'
;MNDVVSVRLQDLRSAAIEMSRSADSLRLAAERIHAEVGGLAAQVDPSGSSAFAMLAHSGRLDTLIESVAGLAAQLSRAADDLESAGRWHGPPLGILWDRLGGGARISVRPPEMPAAAPAYTLGSYISHANRPLYDQLLADQADLAERRAQIAEAEAARTAALDERAALLNRLVAYGTPEAAALNDPRVRSLEAAAETAAHDAEQAADQAGILEQRIEGTTQRLLAVTPPDAADPAVIRSLEGGQSESYVLANTRDCVNYVASRVPIPGELAANAHLWDERAAELSRFGIRTSDTPLAGSILVLETDHPYADDRYGHVALVEYVDSAGGVWITDNTHAQPVRFDTLTSETSGDRVKYLYLPWYTKA
;
A
#
# COMPACT_ATOMS: atom_id res chain seq x y z
N MET A 1 -38.21 -12.12 -2.33
CA MET A 1 -36.82 -11.63 -2.51
C MET A 1 -36.55 -10.66 -1.38
N ASN A 2 -35.51 -10.90 -0.58
CA ASN A 2 -35.15 -10.05 0.56
C ASN A 2 -34.60 -8.70 0.07
N ASP A 3 -35.11 -7.59 0.61
CA ASP A 3 -34.68 -6.22 0.28
C ASP A 3 -33.16 -6.02 0.39
N VAL A 4 -32.51 -6.72 1.32
CA VAL A 4 -31.04 -6.70 1.52
C VAL A 4 -30.27 -7.22 0.30
N VAL A 5 -30.80 -8.23 -0.40
CA VAL A 5 -30.15 -8.81 -1.59
C VAL A 5 -30.25 -7.85 -2.77
N SER A 6 -31.38 -7.13 -2.89
CA SER A 6 -31.56 -6.13 -3.94
C SER A 6 -30.66 -4.91 -3.77
N VAL A 7 -30.46 -4.44 -2.53
CA VAL A 7 -29.55 -3.33 -2.21
C VAL A 7 -28.10 -3.71 -2.48
N ARG A 8 -27.66 -4.90 -2.04
CA ARG A 8 -26.30 -5.41 -2.29
C ARG A 8 -26.00 -5.58 -3.78
N LEU A 9 -26.97 -6.03 -4.58
CA LEU A 9 -26.87 -6.12 -6.04
C LEU A 9 -26.75 -4.74 -6.71
N GLN A 10 -27.47 -3.74 -6.18
CA GLN A 10 -27.42 -2.37 -6.68
C GLN A 10 -26.07 -1.70 -6.35
N ASP A 11 -25.51 -1.92 -5.15
CA ASP A 11 -24.18 -1.45 -4.77
C ASP A 11 -23.09 -2.06 -5.65
N LEU A 12 -23.20 -3.36 -5.96
CA LEU A 12 -22.28 -4.07 -6.84
C LEU A 12 -22.33 -3.53 -8.29
N ARG A 13 -23.53 -3.18 -8.78
CA ARG A 13 -23.70 -2.51 -10.08
C ARG A 13 -23.11 -1.10 -10.11
N SER A 14 -23.33 -0.31 -9.06
CA SER A 14 -22.75 1.02 -8.95
C SER A 14 -21.22 0.97 -8.96
N ALA A 15 -20.63 0.04 -8.19
CA ALA A 15 -19.19 -0.19 -8.18
C ALA A 15 -18.65 -0.62 -9.55
N ALA A 16 -19.34 -1.52 -10.26
CA ALA A 16 -18.95 -1.94 -11.60
C ALA A 16 -19.00 -0.79 -12.63
N ILE A 17 -20.01 0.09 -12.53
CA ILE A 17 -20.14 1.27 -13.40
C ILE A 17 -19.04 2.29 -13.12
N GLU A 18 -18.71 2.54 -11.84
CA GLU A 18 -17.63 3.43 -11.45
C GLU A 18 -16.26 2.89 -11.90
N MET A 19 -16.03 1.59 -11.75
CA MET A 19 -14.81 0.93 -12.25
C MET A 19 -14.72 0.98 -13.78
N SER A 20 -15.82 0.80 -14.51
CA SER A 20 -15.85 0.95 -15.97
C SER A 20 -15.52 2.39 -16.39
N ARG A 21 -16.08 3.40 -15.71
CA ARG A 21 -15.75 4.81 -15.98
C ARG A 21 -14.30 5.14 -15.66
N SER A 22 -13.74 4.54 -14.61
CA SER A 22 -12.33 4.67 -14.26
C SER A 22 -11.44 4.02 -15.31
N ALA A 23 -11.82 2.84 -15.84
CA ALA A 23 -11.13 2.17 -16.93
C ALA A 23 -11.13 3.01 -18.22
N ASP A 24 -12.29 3.58 -18.60
CA ASP A 24 -12.41 4.47 -19.76
C ASP A 24 -11.56 5.74 -19.60
N SER A 25 -11.52 6.31 -18.39
CA SER A 25 -10.70 7.48 -18.08
C SER A 25 -9.21 7.18 -18.15
N LEU A 26 -8.78 6.02 -17.64
CA LEU A 26 -7.40 5.54 -17.75
C LEU A 26 -7.02 5.26 -19.21
N ARG A 27 -7.94 4.71 -19.99
CA ARG A 27 -7.73 4.47 -21.43
C ARG A 27 -7.55 5.77 -22.20
N LEU A 28 -8.39 6.78 -21.96
CA LEU A 28 -8.24 8.11 -22.56
C LEU A 28 -6.93 8.80 -22.14
N ALA A 29 -6.50 8.63 -20.88
CA ALA A 29 -5.22 9.14 -20.41
C ALA A 29 -4.03 8.44 -21.09
N ALA A 30 -4.10 7.13 -21.25
CA ALA A 30 -3.07 6.35 -21.95
C ALA A 30 -3.01 6.71 -23.44
N GLU A 31 -4.16 6.84 -24.13
CA GLU A 31 -4.23 7.29 -25.52
C GLU A 31 -3.57 8.67 -25.71
N ARG A 32 -3.76 9.60 -24.75
CA ARG A 32 -3.08 10.90 -24.75
C ARG A 32 -1.58 10.80 -24.53
N ILE A 33 -1.14 9.99 -23.56
CA ILE A 33 0.28 9.75 -23.30
C ILE A 33 0.94 9.12 -24.52
N HIS A 34 0.32 8.13 -25.18
CA HIS A 34 0.83 7.53 -26.40
C HIS A 34 0.92 8.54 -27.55
N ALA A 35 -0.06 9.44 -27.69
CA ALA A 35 -0.04 10.49 -28.71
C ALA A 35 1.07 11.52 -28.46
N GLU A 36 1.28 11.94 -27.20
CA GLU A 36 2.34 12.89 -26.83
C GLU A 36 3.73 12.26 -26.95
N VAL A 37 3.92 11.05 -26.44
CA VAL A 37 5.19 10.31 -26.54
C VAL A 37 5.49 9.96 -27.99
N GLY A 38 4.50 9.58 -28.80
CA GLY A 38 4.65 9.34 -30.23
C GLY A 38 5.03 10.61 -31.01
N GLY A 39 4.42 11.75 -30.67
CA GLY A 39 4.77 13.05 -31.24
C GLY A 39 6.19 13.50 -30.89
N LEU A 40 6.61 13.30 -29.64
CA LEU A 40 7.97 13.60 -29.17
C LEU A 40 9.01 12.65 -29.79
N ALA A 41 8.71 11.35 -29.89
CA ALA A 41 9.59 10.36 -30.50
C ALA A 41 9.82 10.64 -32.00
N ALA A 42 8.78 11.05 -32.74
CA ALA A 42 8.88 11.43 -34.15
C ALA A 42 9.73 12.69 -34.39
N GLN A 43 9.84 13.57 -33.39
CA GLN A 43 10.68 14.78 -33.46
C GLN A 43 12.14 14.55 -33.06
N VAL A 44 12.39 13.61 -32.14
CA VAL A 44 13.72 13.39 -31.53
C VAL A 44 14.51 12.29 -32.23
N ASP A 45 13.86 11.24 -32.74
CA ASP A 45 14.55 10.14 -33.44
C ASP A 45 13.61 9.40 -34.43
N PRO A 46 13.56 9.81 -35.72
CA PRO A 46 12.75 9.15 -36.73
C PRO A 46 13.22 7.73 -37.09
N SER A 47 14.35 7.25 -36.54
CA SER A 47 14.88 5.89 -36.76
C SER A 47 14.36 4.85 -35.76
N GLY A 48 13.64 5.28 -34.70
CA GLY A 48 12.94 4.38 -33.77
C GLY A 48 13.82 3.69 -32.72
N SER A 49 15.04 4.19 -32.49
CA SER A 49 16.03 3.55 -31.61
C SER A 49 16.09 4.13 -30.19
N SER A 50 15.41 5.24 -29.93
CA SER A 50 15.41 5.91 -28.64
C SER A 50 14.61 5.17 -27.55
N ALA A 51 14.98 5.38 -26.28
CA ALA A 51 14.25 4.85 -25.12
C ALA A 51 12.76 5.28 -25.10
N PHE A 52 12.44 6.43 -25.70
CA PHE A 52 11.06 6.91 -25.86
C PHE A 52 10.27 6.07 -26.87
N ALA A 53 10.89 5.64 -27.97
CA ALA A 53 10.27 4.71 -28.92
C ALA A 53 10.00 3.33 -28.27
N MET A 54 10.91 2.85 -27.43
CA MET A 54 10.71 1.60 -26.67
C MET A 54 9.59 1.71 -25.62
N LEU A 55 9.47 2.84 -24.93
CA LEU A 55 8.36 3.12 -24.00
C LEU A 55 7.00 3.16 -24.72
N ALA A 56 6.94 3.82 -25.89
CA ALA A 56 5.74 3.89 -26.72
C ALA A 56 5.24 2.53 -27.22
N HIS A 57 6.13 1.53 -27.32
CA HIS A 57 5.82 0.17 -27.80
C HIS A 57 5.81 -0.89 -26.69
N SER A 58 5.90 -0.50 -25.41
CA SER A 58 6.13 -1.45 -24.32
C SER A 58 4.91 -2.32 -23.96
N GLY A 59 3.72 -2.06 -24.50
CA GLY A 59 2.49 -2.87 -24.34
C GLY A 59 1.96 -2.99 -22.90
N ARG A 60 2.74 -2.57 -21.89
CA ARG A 60 2.43 -2.71 -20.46
C ARG A 60 1.24 -1.87 -20.01
N LEU A 61 1.05 -0.70 -20.61
CA LEU A 61 -0.13 0.14 -20.35
C LEU A 61 -1.40 -0.50 -20.91
N ASP A 62 -1.32 -1.06 -22.11
CA ASP A 62 -2.45 -1.78 -22.73
C ASP A 62 -2.82 -3.04 -21.92
N THR A 63 -1.83 -3.80 -21.43
CA THR A 63 -2.07 -4.98 -20.57
C THR A 63 -2.76 -4.61 -19.25
N LEU A 64 -2.41 -3.46 -18.67
CA LEU A 64 -3.01 -2.97 -17.42
C LEU A 64 -4.43 -2.42 -17.64
N ILE A 65 -4.69 -1.83 -18.81
CA ILE A 65 -6.04 -1.39 -19.20
C ILE A 65 -6.94 -2.60 -19.49
N GLU A 66 -6.41 -3.62 -20.17
CA GLU A 66 -7.12 -4.87 -20.46
C GLU A 66 -7.45 -5.66 -19.20
N SER A 67 -6.57 -5.67 -18.19
CA SER A 67 -6.84 -6.35 -16.91
C SER A 67 -7.95 -5.66 -16.10
N VAL A 68 -7.96 -4.32 -16.07
CA VAL A 68 -9.01 -3.53 -15.41
C VAL A 68 -10.36 -3.68 -16.14
N ALA A 69 -10.35 -3.65 -17.48
CA ALA A 69 -11.56 -3.89 -18.28
C ALA A 69 -12.08 -5.34 -18.13
N GLY A 70 -11.17 -6.32 -18.05
CA GLY A 70 -11.48 -7.72 -17.79
C GLY A 70 -12.16 -7.93 -16.44
N LEU A 71 -11.66 -7.27 -15.39
CA LEU A 71 -12.24 -7.31 -14.04
C LEU A 71 -13.64 -6.68 -14.01
N ALA A 72 -13.84 -5.53 -14.67
CA ALA A 72 -15.15 -4.90 -14.79
C ALA A 72 -16.17 -5.80 -15.51
N ALA A 73 -15.75 -6.48 -16.57
CA ALA A 73 -16.59 -7.43 -17.31
C ALA A 73 -16.90 -8.72 -16.53
N GLN A 74 -16.01 -9.16 -15.64
CA GLN A 74 -16.26 -10.29 -14.74
C GLN A 74 -17.26 -9.91 -13.64
N LEU A 75 -17.15 -8.72 -13.05
CA LEU A 75 -18.10 -8.21 -12.05
C LEU A 75 -19.51 -8.03 -12.64
N SER A 76 -19.62 -7.52 -13.87
CA SER A 76 -20.91 -7.39 -14.55
C SER A 76 -21.56 -8.75 -14.83
N ARG A 77 -20.78 -9.74 -15.28
CA ARG A 77 -21.28 -11.11 -15.51
C ARG A 77 -21.73 -11.79 -14.21
N ALA A 78 -20.98 -11.63 -13.13
CA ALA A 78 -21.37 -12.15 -11.81
C ALA A 78 -22.70 -11.53 -11.32
N ALA A 79 -22.94 -10.24 -11.59
CA ALA A 79 -24.21 -9.59 -11.28
C ALA A 79 -25.37 -10.14 -12.13
N ASP A 80 -25.16 -10.40 -13.42
CA ASP A 80 -26.16 -10.97 -14.33
C ASP A 80 -26.46 -12.46 -14.01
N ASP A 81 -25.47 -13.23 -13.58
CA ASP A 81 -25.63 -14.61 -13.12
C ASP A 81 -26.44 -14.69 -11.82
N LEU A 82 -26.22 -13.76 -10.89
CA LEU A 82 -27.03 -13.66 -9.67
C LEU A 82 -28.47 -13.20 -9.95
N GLU A 83 -28.66 -12.31 -10.92
CA GLU A 83 -29.99 -11.85 -11.33
C GLU A 83 -30.77 -12.94 -12.08
N SER A 84 -30.09 -13.72 -12.92
CA SER A 84 -30.69 -14.87 -13.62
C SER A 84 -31.01 -16.04 -12.68
N ALA A 85 -30.18 -16.29 -11.67
CA ALA A 85 -30.50 -17.21 -10.57
C ALA A 85 -31.70 -16.75 -9.74
N GLY A 86 -31.88 -15.43 -9.56
CA GLY A 86 -33.03 -14.83 -8.89
C GLY A 86 -34.34 -14.85 -9.69
N ARG A 87 -34.29 -15.01 -11.03
CA ARG A 87 -35.44 -14.99 -11.94
C ARG A 87 -35.93 -16.37 -12.38
N TRP A 88 -35.37 -17.46 -11.85
CA TRP A 88 -35.82 -18.82 -12.19
C TRP A 88 -37.25 -19.09 -11.68
N HIS A 89 -38.20 -19.24 -12.61
CA HIS A 89 -39.61 -19.60 -12.34
C HIS A 89 -39.89 -21.10 -12.60
N GLY A 90 -38.87 -21.96 -12.50
CA GLY A 90 -39.06 -23.41 -12.54
C GLY A 90 -39.67 -23.96 -11.24
N PRO A 91 -40.23 -25.18 -11.25
CA PRO A 91 -40.80 -25.77 -10.05
C PRO A 91 -39.72 -25.86 -8.95
N PRO A 92 -40.05 -25.55 -7.69
CA PRO A 92 -39.06 -25.46 -6.62
C PRO A 92 -38.24 -26.75 -6.52
N LEU A 93 -36.92 -26.60 -6.54
CA LEU A 93 -35.91 -27.67 -6.53
C LEU A 93 -36.04 -28.64 -5.33
N GLY A 94 -36.85 -28.30 -4.32
CA GLY A 94 -37.18 -29.19 -3.20
C GLY A 94 -37.98 -30.44 -3.57
N ILE A 95 -38.77 -30.43 -4.65
CA ILE A 95 -39.61 -31.59 -5.01
C ILE A 95 -38.81 -32.67 -5.77
N LEU A 96 -37.67 -32.30 -6.38
CA LEU A 96 -36.77 -33.27 -7.00
C LEU A 96 -35.87 -33.98 -5.98
N TRP A 97 -35.62 -33.35 -4.83
CA TRP A 97 -34.65 -33.80 -3.83
C TRP A 97 -35.21 -34.91 -2.91
N ASP A 98 -36.51 -34.91 -2.60
CA ASP A 98 -37.14 -35.98 -1.80
C ASP A 98 -37.28 -37.33 -2.54
N ARG A 99 -37.07 -37.35 -3.86
CA ARG A 99 -37.15 -38.58 -4.67
C ARG A 99 -35.81 -39.30 -4.83
N LEU A 100 -34.70 -38.65 -4.44
CA LEU A 100 -33.34 -39.18 -4.52
C LEU A 100 -32.77 -39.21 -3.10
N GLY A 101 -33.24 -40.17 -2.30
CA GLY A 101 -32.88 -40.29 -0.89
C GLY A 101 -31.37 -40.30 -0.64
N GLY A 102 -30.91 -39.54 0.35
CA GLY A 102 -29.54 -39.59 0.85
C GLY A 102 -29.05 -38.26 1.41
N GLY A 103 -28.88 -38.20 2.74
CA GLY A 103 -28.42 -37.00 3.43
C GLY A 103 -26.92 -36.71 3.28
N ALA A 104 -26.58 -35.43 3.34
CA ALA A 104 -25.38 -34.88 3.98
C ALA A 104 -25.50 -33.35 3.89
N ARG A 105 -25.64 -32.66 5.03
CA ARG A 105 -25.50 -31.20 5.08
C ARG A 105 -24.01 -30.88 4.93
N ILE A 106 -23.55 -30.67 3.70
CA ILE A 106 -22.26 -30.04 3.44
C ILE A 106 -22.46 -28.55 3.73
N SER A 107 -22.12 -28.14 4.95
CA SER A 107 -22.00 -26.73 5.31
C SER A 107 -20.72 -26.21 4.66
N VAL A 108 -20.81 -25.74 3.42
CA VAL A 108 -19.75 -24.91 2.81
C VAL A 108 -19.77 -23.58 3.54
N ARG A 109 -18.92 -23.45 4.57
CA ARG A 109 -18.54 -22.14 5.10
C ARG A 109 -17.74 -21.47 3.99
N PRO A 110 -18.15 -20.31 3.46
CA PRO A 110 -17.30 -19.54 2.55
C PRO A 110 -15.96 -19.30 3.26
N PRO A 111 -14.81 -19.37 2.57
CA PRO A 111 -13.57 -18.89 3.17
C PRO A 111 -13.83 -17.47 3.65
N GLU A 112 -13.61 -17.22 4.94
CA GLU A 112 -13.55 -15.87 5.48
C GLU A 112 -12.40 -15.19 4.73
N MET A 113 -12.73 -14.42 3.69
CA MET A 113 -11.77 -13.52 3.08
C MET A 113 -11.24 -12.63 4.22
N PRO A 114 -9.92 -12.56 4.44
CA PRO A 114 -9.39 -11.59 5.39
C PRO A 114 -9.93 -10.22 4.97
N ALA A 115 -10.52 -9.52 5.94
CA ALA A 115 -11.05 -8.19 5.71
C ALA A 115 -9.98 -7.35 5.01
N ALA A 116 -10.33 -6.73 3.89
CA ALA A 116 -9.42 -5.84 3.18
C ALA A 116 -8.86 -4.83 4.19
N ALA A 117 -7.53 -4.84 4.37
CA ALA A 117 -6.85 -3.87 5.21
C ALA A 117 -7.34 -2.46 4.83
N PRO A 118 -7.61 -1.56 5.81
CA PRO A 118 -8.12 -0.24 5.52
C PRO A 118 -7.23 0.45 4.48
N ALA A 119 -7.84 0.97 3.43
CA ALA A 119 -7.14 1.70 2.38
C ALA A 119 -6.63 3.03 2.97
N TYR A 120 -5.40 3.03 3.45
CA TYR A 120 -4.72 4.25 3.88
C TYR A 120 -4.39 5.08 2.63
N THR A 121 -5.04 6.23 2.50
CA THR A 121 -4.75 7.18 1.43
C THR A 121 -3.57 8.06 1.85
N LEU A 122 -2.41 7.83 1.23
CA LEU A 122 -1.30 8.77 1.32
C LEU A 122 -1.71 10.10 0.65
N GLY A 123 -1.27 11.22 1.23
CA GLY A 123 -1.50 12.54 0.65
C GLY A 123 -0.85 12.69 -0.73
N SER A 124 -1.10 13.81 -1.41
CA SER A 124 -0.58 14.06 -2.76
C SER A 124 0.94 14.26 -2.84
N TYR A 125 1.63 14.36 -1.70
CA TYR A 125 3.06 14.65 -1.62
C TYR A 125 3.82 13.49 -0.97
N ILE A 126 4.87 13.03 -1.64
CA ILE A 126 5.88 12.11 -1.12
C ILE A 126 7.24 12.73 -1.43
N SER A 127 8.08 12.92 -0.41
CA SER A 127 9.44 13.43 -0.63
C SER A 127 10.34 12.39 -1.28
N HIS A 128 11.33 12.86 -2.03
CA HIS A 128 12.43 12.12 -2.61
C HIS A 128 13.12 11.22 -1.58
N ALA A 129 13.28 11.69 -0.34
CA ALA A 129 13.86 10.89 0.75
C ALA A 129 13.02 9.63 1.08
N ASN A 130 11.70 9.72 0.94
CA ASN A 130 10.76 8.63 1.22
C ASN A 130 10.26 7.91 -0.04
N ARG A 131 10.71 8.36 -1.22
CA ARG A 131 10.33 7.76 -2.51
C ARG A 131 10.68 6.27 -2.59
N PRO A 132 11.86 5.80 -2.16
CA PRO A 132 12.17 4.37 -2.17
C PRO A 132 11.20 3.55 -1.31
N LEU A 133 10.78 4.08 -0.17
CA LEU A 133 9.83 3.40 0.73
C LEU A 133 8.42 3.36 0.11
N TYR A 134 8.02 4.42 -0.59
CA TYR A 134 6.76 4.45 -1.34
C TYR A 134 6.76 3.50 -2.54
N ASP A 135 7.86 3.44 -3.30
CA ASP A 135 7.98 2.50 -4.41
C ASP A 135 7.97 1.05 -3.91
N GLN A 136 8.55 0.77 -2.73
CA GLN A 136 8.44 -0.53 -2.06
C GLN A 136 6.99 -0.85 -1.67
N LEU A 137 6.24 0.12 -1.14
CA LEU A 137 4.82 -0.05 -0.83
C LEU A 137 4.02 -0.46 -2.07
N LEU A 138 4.24 0.21 -3.21
CA LEU A 138 3.57 -0.10 -4.46
C LEU A 138 3.95 -1.49 -4.99
N ALA A 139 5.22 -1.88 -4.86
CA ALA A 139 5.67 -3.22 -5.22
C ALA A 139 5.02 -4.30 -4.34
N ASP A 140 5.01 -4.13 -3.01
CA ASP A 140 4.37 -5.08 -2.10
C ASP A 140 2.85 -5.18 -2.35
N GLN A 141 2.18 -4.06 -2.69
CA GLN A 141 0.76 -4.06 -3.06
C GLN A 141 0.49 -4.83 -4.37
N ALA A 142 1.37 -4.68 -5.37
CA ALA A 142 1.27 -5.44 -6.62
C ALA A 142 1.49 -6.94 -6.37
N ASP A 143 2.51 -7.30 -5.59
CA ASP A 143 2.79 -8.69 -5.20
C ASP A 143 1.61 -9.29 -4.44
N LEU A 144 0.98 -8.54 -3.52
CA LEU A 144 -0.20 -9.00 -2.78
C LEU A 144 -1.38 -9.28 -3.72
N ALA A 145 -1.61 -8.42 -4.72
CA ALA A 145 -2.64 -8.63 -5.73
C ALA A 145 -2.37 -9.91 -6.54
N GLU A 146 -1.11 -10.16 -6.90
CA GLU A 146 -0.70 -11.39 -7.58
C GLU A 146 -0.94 -12.64 -6.71
N ARG A 147 -0.58 -12.62 -5.41
CA ARG A 147 -0.85 -13.74 -4.50
C ARG A 147 -2.34 -14.01 -4.34
N ARG A 148 -3.16 -12.95 -4.27
CA ARG A 148 -4.62 -13.10 -4.22
C ARG A 148 -5.20 -13.73 -5.48
N ALA A 149 -4.65 -13.41 -6.66
CA ALA A 149 -5.04 -14.06 -7.91
C ALA A 149 -4.63 -15.54 -7.93
N GLN A 150 -3.42 -15.88 -7.47
CA GLN A 150 -2.95 -17.27 -7.36
C GLN A 150 -3.83 -18.11 -6.42
N ILE A 151 -4.24 -17.55 -5.27
CA ILE A 151 -5.18 -18.22 -4.35
C ILE A 151 -6.49 -18.53 -5.08
N ALA A 152 -7.08 -17.54 -5.77
CA ALA A 152 -8.34 -17.73 -6.48
C ALA A 152 -8.23 -18.79 -7.59
N GLU A 153 -7.12 -18.82 -8.33
CA GLU A 153 -6.85 -19.83 -9.37
C GLU A 153 -6.71 -21.23 -8.77
N ALA A 154 -5.95 -21.36 -7.67
CA ALA A 154 -5.75 -22.62 -6.97
C ALA A 154 -7.08 -23.14 -6.36
N GLU A 155 -7.90 -22.27 -5.77
CA GLU A 155 -9.23 -22.63 -5.26
C GLU A 155 -10.19 -23.06 -6.38
N ALA A 156 -10.13 -22.41 -7.54
CA ALA A 156 -10.89 -22.80 -8.72
C ALA A 156 -10.44 -24.17 -9.27
N ALA A 157 -9.13 -24.40 -9.37
CA ALA A 157 -8.56 -25.68 -9.80
C ALA A 157 -8.92 -26.82 -8.83
N ARG A 158 -8.87 -26.56 -7.52
CA ARG A 158 -9.31 -27.49 -6.48
C ARG A 158 -10.78 -27.86 -6.65
N THR A 159 -11.64 -26.87 -6.85
CA THR A 159 -13.08 -27.08 -7.03
C THR A 159 -13.36 -27.91 -8.28
N ALA A 160 -12.73 -27.56 -9.41
CA ALA A 160 -12.87 -28.31 -10.66
C ALA A 160 -12.41 -29.78 -10.54
N ALA A 161 -11.29 -30.03 -9.85
CA ALA A 161 -10.80 -31.39 -9.62
C ALA A 161 -11.76 -32.21 -8.74
N LEU A 162 -12.34 -31.61 -7.70
CA LEU A 162 -13.32 -32.27 -6.84
C LEU A 162 -14.64 -32.56 -7.57
N ASP A 163 -15.11 -31.64 -8.40
CA ASP A 163 -16.31 -31.82 -9.23
C ASP A 163 -16.11 -32.92 -10.27
N GLU A 164 -14.97 -32.93 -10.96
CA GLU A 164 -14.64 -34.00 -11.91
C GLU A 164 -14.50 -35.35 -11.20
N ARG A 165 -13.89 -35.38 -10.01
CA ARG A 165 -13.77 -36.58 -9.18
C ARG A 165 -15.15 -37.13 -8.81
N ALA A 166 -16.07 -36.26 -8.37
CA ALA A 166 -17.43 -36.66 -8.03
C ALA A 166 -18.20 -37.18 -9.27
N ALA A 167 -18.08 -36.50 -10.41
CA ALA A 167 -18.70 -36.92 -11.66
C ALA A 167 -18.15 -38.26 -12.18
N LEU A 168 -16.85 -38.51 -12.01
CA LEU A 168 -16.22 -39.79 -12.37
C LEU A 168 -16.69 -40.92 -11.45
N LEU A 169 -16.67 -40.70 -10.13
CA LEU A 169 -17.16 -41.67 -9.14
C LEU A 169 -18.62 -42.08 -9.43
N ASN A 170 -19.50 -41.09 -9.65
CA ASN A 170 -20.90 -41.35 -9.97
C ASN A 170 -21.06 -42.18 -11.25
N ARG A 171 -20.26 -41.93 -12.28
CA ARG A 171 -20.28 -42.73 -13.52
C ARG A 171 -19.82 -44.17 -13.28
N LEU A 172 -18.71 -44.38 -12.56
CA LEU A 172 -18.18 -45.72 -12.28
C LEU A 172 -19.20 -46.57 -11.50
N VAL A 173 -19.82 -45.98 -10.47
CA VAL A 173 -20.87 -46.64 -9.69
C VAL A 173 -22.11 -46.93 -10.56
N ALA A 174 -22.52 -45.99 -11.41
CA ALA A 174 -23.65 -46.20 -12.33
C ALA A 174 -23.40 -47.34 -13.35
N TYR A 175 -22.15 -47.57 -13.74
CA TYR A 175 -21.75 -48.71 -14.59
C TYR A 175 -21.56 -50.02 -13.81
N GLY A 176 -21.90 -50.06 -12.52
CA GLY A 176 -21.89 -51.27 -11.69
C GLY A 176 -20.53 -51.58 -11.06
N THR A 177 -19.57 -50.65 -11.09
CA THR A 177 -18.33 -50.80 -10.30
C THR A 177 -18.67 -50.60 -8.82
N PRO A 178 -18.31 -51.54 -7.93
CA PRO A 178 -18.48 -51.35 -6.49
C PRO A 178 -17.79 -50.07 -6.04
N GLU A 179 -18.43 -49.27 -5.18
CA GLU A 179 -17.92 -47.96 -4.74
C GLU A 179 -16.48 -48.04 -4.17
N ALA A 180 -16.19 -49.06 -3.37
CA ALA A 180 -14.84 -49.30 -2.84
C ALA A 180 -13.79 -49.53 -3.94
N ALA A 181 -14.17 -50.12 -5.08
CA ALA A 181 -13.28 -50.28 -6.24
C ALA A 181 -13.19 -48.97 -7.05
N ALA A 182 -14.28 -48.21 -7.16
CA ALA A 182 -14.30 -46.91 -7.84
C ALA A 182 -13.43 -45.87 -7.13
N LEU A 183 -13.40 -45.86 -5.80
CA LEU A 183 -12.48 -45.02 -5.01
C LEU A 183 -11.00 -45.34 -5.25
N ASN A 184 -10.70 -46.59 -5.62
CA ASN A 184 -9.35 -47.04 -5.94
C ASN A 184 -8.99 -46.88 -7.42
N ASP A 185 -9.91 -46.35 -8.25
CA ASP A 185 -9.63 -46.08 -9.66
C ASP A 185 -8.47 -45.07 -9.77
N PRO A 186 -7.44 -45.34 -10.61
CA PRO A 186 -6.29 -44.45 -10.75
C PRO A 186 -6.66 -43.01 -11.11
N ARG A 187 -7.73 -42.78 -11.89
CA ARG A 187 -8.18 -41.44 -12.28
C ARG A 187 -8.89 -40.72 -11.14
N VAL A 188 -9.64 -41.44 -10.31
CA VAL A 188 -10.24 -40.86 -9.09
C VAL A 188 -9.14 -40.42 -8.13
N ARG A 189 -8.13 -41.28 -7.91
CA ARG A 189 -6.98 -40.96 -7.07
C ARG A 189 -6.13 -39.80 -7.62
N SER A 190 -5.96 -39.71 -8.95
CA SER A 190 -5.23 -38.59 -9.54
C SER A 190 -5.96 -37.26 -9.39
N LEU A 191 -7.29 -37.24 -9.49
CA LEU A 191 -8.09 -36.03 -9.28
C LEU A 191 -8.09 -35.60 -7.80
N GLU A 192 -8.08 -36.57 -6.88
CA GLU A 192 -7.90 -36.30 -5.45
C GLU A 192 -6.53 -35.68 -5.16
N ALA A 193 -5.45 -36.26 -5.70
CA ALA A 193 -4.12 -35.68 -5.58
C ALA A 193 -4.01 -34.29 -6.21
N ALA A 194 -4.68 -34.05 -7.35
CA ALA A 194 -4.73 -32.72 -7.97
C ALA A 194 -5.44 -31.68 -7.07
N ALA A 195 -6.52 -32.08 -6.41
CA ALA A 195 -7.22 -31.22 -5.46
C ALA A 195 -6.37 -30.93 -4.19
N GLU A 196 -5.58 -31.90 -3.73
CA GLU A 196 -4.64 -31.72 -2.62
C GLU A 196 -3.48 -30.77 -2.98
N THR A 197 -2.89 -30.93 -4.17
CA THR A 197 -1.86 -30.01 -4.67
C THR A 197 -2.39 -28.58 -4.75
N ALA A 198 -3.57 -28.39 -5.36
CA ALA A 198 -4.18 -27.07 -5.47
C ALA A 198 -4.52 -26.47 -4.09
N ALA A 199 -4.92 -27.28 -3.11
CA ALA A 199 -5.11 -26.82 -1.74
C ALA A 199 -3.80 -26.34 -1.10
N HIS A 200 -2.70 -27.07 -1.34
CA HIS A 200 -1.38 -26.70 -0.82
C HIS A 200 -0.85 -25.42 -1.46
N ASP A 201 -1.02 -25.26 -2.78
CA ASP A 201 -0.63 -24.05 -3.49
C ASP A 201 -1.38 -22.82 -2.97
N ALA A 202 -2.69 -22.97 -2.68
CA ALA A 202 -3.50 -21.90 -2.08
C ALA A 202 -3.01 -21.54 -0.66
N GLU A 203 -2.67 -22.52 0.17
CA GLU A 203 -2.14 -22.30 1.53
C GLU A 203 -0.79 -21.56 1.49
N GLN A 204 0.14 -21.99 0.62
CA GLN A 204 1.44 -21.31 0.47
C GLN A 204 1.28 -19.87 -0.01
N ALA A 205 0.38 -19.62 -0.96
CA ALA A 205 0.12 -18.27 -1.45
C ALA A 205 -0.55 -17.39 -0.37
N ALA A 206 -1.42 -17.97 0.48
CA ALA A 206 -2.04 -17.29 1.60
C ALA A 206 -1.03 -16.88 2.68
N ASP A 207 -0.08 -17.75 3.03
CA ASP A 207 1.00 -17.42 3.97
C ASP A 207 1.85 -16.24 3.48
N GLN A 208 2.20 -16.24 2.18
CA GLN A 208 2.94 -15.13 1.56
C GLN A 208 2.12 -13.83 1.54
N ALA A 209 0.82 -13.92 1.26
CA ALA A 209 -0.08 -12.77 1.31
C ALA A 209 -0.11 -12.16 2.72
N GLY A 210 -0.17 -12.98 3.78
CA GLY A 210 -0.15 -12.49 5.16
C GLY A 210 1.14 -11.73 5.52
N ILE A 211 2.30 -12.18 5.03
CA ILE A 211 3.57 -11.46 5.22
C ILE A 211 3.56 -10.11 4.50
N LEU A 212 3.03 -10.07 3.27
CA LEU A 212 2.92 -8.83 2.48
C LEU A 212 1.96 -7.84 3.15
N GLU A 213 0.83 -8.30 3.66
CA GLU A 213 -0.15 -7.45 4.37
C GLU A 213 0.48 -6.75 5.59
N GLN A 214 1.22 -7.49 6.43
CA GLN A 214 1.93 -6.91 7.57
C GLN A 214 2.99 -5.88 7.14
N ARG A 215 3.72 -6.17 6.05
CA ARG A 215 4.73 -5.26 5.52
C ARG A 215 4.10 -3.98 4.94
N ILE A 216 3.00 -4.12 4.19
CA ILE A 216 2.22 -3.00 3.64
C ILE A 216 1.72 -2.11 4.78
N GLU A 217 1.15 -2.70 5.83
CA GLU A 217 0.68 -1.95 6.99
C GLU A 217 1.83 -1.18 7.65
N GLY A 218 2.94 -1.84 7.95
CA GLY A 218 4.11 -1.22 8.58
C GLY A 218 4.71 -0.09 7.73
N THR A 219 4.89 -0.32 6.43
CA THR A 219 5.39 0.68 5.48
C THR A 219 4.43 1.86 5.37
N THR A 220 3.13 1.61 5.35
CA THR A 220 2.12 2.65 5.26
C THR A 220 2.11 3.54 6.50
N GLN A 221 2.17 2.95 7.70
CA GLN A 221 2.22 3.72 8.95
C GLN A 221 3.47 4.62 9.02
N ARG A 222 4.62 4.10 8.58
CA ARG A 222 5.86 4.87 8.47
C ARG A 222 5.70 6.07 7.54
N LEU A 223 5.14 5.86 6.35
CA LEU A 223 4.90 6.95 5.40
C LEU A 223 3.88 7.97 5.91
N LEU A 224 2.82 7.52 6.59
CA LEU A 224 1.83 8.42 7.22
C LEU A 224 2.43 9.28 8.33
N ALA A 225 3.46 8.80 9.03
CA ALA A 225 4.13 9.57 10.08
C ALA A 225 4.80 10.85 9.52
N VAL A 226 5.31 10.80 8.29
CA VAL A 226 6.02 11.91 7.62
C VAL A 226 5.19 12.60 6.54
N THR A 227 3.97 12.12 6.28
CA THR A 227 3.07 12.75 5.32
C THR A 227 2.62 14.11 5.87
N PRO A 228 2.72 15.20 5.07
CA PRO A 228 2.21 16.50 5.48
C PRO A 228 0.70 16.46 5.76
N PRO A 229 0.18 17.25 6.72
CA PRO A 229 -1.25 17.42 6.90
C PRO A 229 -1.88 18.17 5.71
N ASP A 230 -3.19 18.03 5.53
CA ASP A 230 -3.95 18.64 4.41
C ASP A 230 -3.82 20.17 4.32
N ALA A 231 -3.55 20.85 5.44
CA ALA A 231 -3.36 22.29 5.50
C ALA A 231 -1.98 22.75 4.98
N ALA A 232 -1.07 21.82 4.69
CA ALA A 232 0.24 22.11 4.14
C ALA A 232 0.15 22.45 2.64
N ASP A 233 1.09 23.25 2.15
CA ASP A 233 1.21 23.58 0.73
C ASP A 233 2.32 22.74 0.08
N PRO A 234 1.96 21.75 -0.77
CA PRO A 234 2.94 20.90 -1.44
C PRO A 234 3.91 21.68 -2.34
N ALA A 235 3.52 22.84 -2.88
CA ALA A 235 4.41 23.66 -3.70
C ALA A 235 5.51 24.31 -2.86
N VAL A 236 5.16 24.81 -1.68
CA VAL A 236 6.13 25.35 -0.72
C VAL A 236 7.06 24.26 -0.21
N ILE A 237 6.53 23.10 0.18
CA ILE A 237 7.35 21.96 0.63
C ILE A 237 8.36 21.54 -0.44
N ARG A 238 7.92 21.40 -1.71
CA ARG A 238 8.81 21.07 -2.84
C ARG A 238 9.92 22.10 -3.06
N SER A 239 9.69 23.37 -2.75
CA SER A 239 10.71 24.42 -2.90
C SER A 239 11.87 24.28 -1.90
N LEU A 240 11.63 23.62 -0.76
CA LEU A 240 12.65 23.35 0.26
C LEU A 240 13.42 22.05 -0.01
N GLU A 241 12.82 21.14 -0.76
CA GLU A 241 13.39 19.83 -1.03
C GLU A 241 14.66 19.90 -1.88
N GLY A 242 15.77 19.39 -1.33
CA GLY A 242 17.09 19.48 -1.97
C GLY A 242 17.68 20.89 -2.02
N GLY A 243 17.02 21.88 -1.41
CA GLY A 243 17.46 23.27 -1.36
C GLY A 243 18.50 23.54 -0.28
N GLN A 244 18.61 24.80 0.10
CA GLN A 244 19.40 25.28 1.24
C GLN A 244 18.58 26.33 2.00
N SER A 245 18.91 26.53 3.29
CA SER A 245 18.35 27.66 4.04
C SER A 245 18.71 28.97 3.36
N GLU A 246 17.82 29.96 3.45
CA GLU A 246 18.07 31.27 2.84
C GLU A 246 19.34 31.92 3.39
N SER A 247 20.04 32.69 2.56
CA SER A 247 21.32 33.31 2.94
C SER A 247 21.21 34.21 4.17
N TYR A 248 20.07 34.88 4.35
CA TYR A 248 19.83 35.69 5.54
C TYR A 248 19.69 34.82 6.80
N VAL A 249 19.14 33.61 6.71
CA VAL A 249 19.07 32.67 7.84
C VAL A 249 20.47 32.29 8.25
N LEU A 250 21.32 31.90 7.30
CA LEU A 250 22.71 31.51 7.56
C LEU A 250 23.55 32.67 8.12
N ALA A 251 23.27 33.91 7.71
CA ALA A 251 24.00 35.09 8.18
C ALA A 251 23.54 35.59 9.57
N ASN A 252 22.30 35.31 9.97
CA ASN A 252 21.70 35.86 11.19
C ASN A 252 21.46 34.83 12.30
N THR A 253 21.71 33.54 12.04
CA THR A 253 21.68 32.49 13.06
C THR A 253 23.09 32.14 13.54
N ARG A 254 23.21 31.54 14.73
CA ARG A 254 24.48 31.09 15.32
C ARG A 254 24.34 29.69 15.93
N ASP A 255 25.47 29.11 16.30
CA ASP A 255 25.56 27.90 17.12
C ASP A 255 24.72 26.74 16.58
N CYS A 256 23.94 26.06 17.43
CA CYS A 256 23.16 24.87 17.08
C CYS A 256 22.14 25.14 15.97
N VAL A 257 21.50 26.32 16.01
CA VAL A 257 20.54 26.73 14.98
C VAL A 257 21.23 26.90 13.62
N ASN A 258 22.38 27.59 13.58
CA ASN A 258 23.13 27.75 12.32
C ASN A 258 23.68 26.43 11.81
N TYR A 259 24.12 25.55 12.71
CA TYR A 259 24.62 24.22 12.37
C TYR A 259 23.57 23.37 11.64
N VAL A 260 22.33 23.38 12.15
CA VAL A 260 21.19 22.69 11.53
C VAL A 260 20.83 23.39 10.21
N ALA A 261 20.68 24.71 10.20
CA ALA A 261 20.29 25.48 9.01
C ALA A 261 21.31 25.38 7.86
N SER A 262 22.59 25.12 8.15
CA SER A 262 23.61 24.92 7.11
C SER A 262 23.57 23.53 6.47
N ARG A 263 22.76 22.60 6.99
CA ARG A 263 22.67 21.19 6.54
C ARG A 263 21.29 20.81 6.04
N VAL A 264 20.27 21.42 6.65
CA VAL A 264 18.87 21.19 6.35
C VAL A 264 18.27 22.50 5.88
N PRO A 265 17.44 22.52 4.83
CA PRO A 265 16.70 23.71 4.43
C PRO A 265 15.69 24.07 5.52
N ILE A 266 15.97 25.16 6.24
CA ILE A 266 15.13 25.69 7.32
C ILE A 266 14.50 27.01 6.83
N PRO A 267 13.17 27.12 6.81
CA PRO A 267 12.49 28.37 6.54
C PRO A 267 12.88 29.44 7.56
N GLY A 268 13.09 30.67 7.13
CA GLY A 268 13.59 31.69 8.05
C GLY A 268 12.58 32.12 9.12
N GLU A 269 11.28 31.85 8.92
CA GLU A 269 10.25 32.03 9.94
C GLU A 269 10.41 31.06 11.11
N LEU A 270 10.95 29.86 10.83
CA LEU A 270 11.26 28.85 11.84
C LEU A 270 12.60 29.13 12.54
N ALA A 271 13.56 29.71 11.81
CA ALA A 271 14.93 29.94 12.28
C ALA A 271 15.03 31.00 13.40
N ALA A 272 14.68 30.58 14.62
CA ALA A 272 14.60 31.39 15.83
C ALA A 272 15.39 30.76 16.98
N ASN A 273 15.17 31.22 18.21
CA ASN A 273 15.62 30.52 19.42
C ASN A 273 15.14 29.07 19.39
N ALA A 274 16.06 28.14 19.65
CA ALA A 274 15.86 26.70 19.47
C ALA A 274 14.59 26.15 20.15
N HIS A 275 14.35 26.50 21.43
CA HIS A 275 13.18 26.03 22.17
C HIS A 275 11.82 26.50 21.63
N LEU A 276 11.78 27.47 20.71
CA LEU A 276 10.52 27.97 20.12
C LEU A 276 10.17 27.26 18.82
N TRP A 277 11.00 26.31 18.36
CA TRP A 277 10.85 25.74 17.03
C TRP A 277 9.59 24.87 16.91
N ASP A 278 9.21 24.15 17.95
CA ASP A 278 8.00 23.33 17.97
C ASP A 278 6.73 24.18 18.02
N GLU A 279 6.68 25.21 18.86
CA GLU A 279 5.57 26.17 18.91
C GLU A 279 5.41 26.88 17.55
N ARG A 280 6.51 27.38 16.98
CA ARG A 280 6.48 28.05 15.66
C ARG A 280 6.12 27.11 14.53
N ALA A 281 6.59 25.86 14.56
CA ALA A 281 6.22 24.87 13.55
C ALA A 281 4.70 24.66 13.50
N ALA A 282 4.03 24.68 14.66
CA ALA A 282 2.57 24.57 14.73
C ALA A 282 1.85 25.77 14.08
N GLU A 283 2.42 26.97 14.15
CA GLU A 283 1.88 28.18 13.50
C GLU A 283 2.15 28.23 11.98
N LEU A 284 3.17 27.50 11.51
CA LEU A 284 3.61 27.52 10.11
C LEU A 284 3.05 26.35 9.31
N SER A 285 1.73 26.16 9.37
CA SER A 285 1.02 25.01 8.77
C SER A 285 1.35 24.76 7.29
N ARG A 286 1.65 25.80 6.51
CA ARG A 286 2.03 25.71 5.08
C ARG A 286 3.24 24.80 4.82
N PHE A 287 4.16 24.69 5.77
CA PHE A 287 5.33 23.81 5.63
C PHE A 287 5.02 22.36 6.01
N GLY A 288 3.88 22.09 6.65
CA GLY A 288 3.48 20.74 7.04
C GLY A 288 4.39 20.08 8.07
N ILE A 289 5.16 20.88 8.82
CA ILE A 289 6.05 20.38 9.88
C ILE A 289 5.18 19.78 10.98
N ARG A 290 5.55 18.59 11.44
CA ARG A 290 4.85 17.91 12.54
C ARG A 290 5.78 17.75 13.73
N THR A 291 5.26 17.96 14.92
CA THR A 291 5.95 17.65 16.16
C THR A 291 5.59 16.23 16.61
N SER A 292 6.59 15.49 17.10
CA SER A 292 6.49 14.10 17.53
C SER A 292 7.39 13.86 18.74
N ASP A 293 7.06 12.85 19.54
CA ASP A 293 7.93 12.35 20.63
C ASP A 293 8.76 11.12 20.18
N THR A 294 8.54 10.64 18.96
CA THR A 294 9.30 9.54 18.36
C THR A 294 10.44 10.09 17.51
N PRO A 295 11.68 9.59 17.66
CA PRO A 295 12.79 10.01 16.81
C PRO A 295 12.70 9.37 15.42
N LEU A 296 12.97 10.16 14.37
CA LEU A 296 13.19 9.67 13.01
C LEU A 296 14.46 10.27 12.41
N ALA A 297 15.10 9.53 11.50
CA ALA A 297 16.27 10.04 10.79
C ALA A 297 15.89 11.28 9.96
N GLY A 298 16.71 12.32 10.02
CA GLY A 298 16.44 13.62 9.39
C GLY A 298 15.37 14.45 10.10
N SER A 299 14.90 14.06 11.30
CA SER A 299 14.13 14.97 12.15
C SER A 299 15.05 15.94 12.89
N ILE A 300 14.51 17.07 13.33
CA ILE A 300 15.22 18.01 14.20
C ILE A 300 14.82 17.73 15.64
N LEU A 301 15.79 17.35 16.47
CA LEU A 301 15.63 17.30 17.91
C LEU A 301 15.57 18.73 18.45
N VAL A 302 14.54 19.06 19.21
CA VAL A 302 14.34 20.34 19.90
C VAL A 302 14.34 20.06 21.40
N LEU A 303 15.18 20.81 22.12
CA LEU A 303 15.33 20.72 23.57
C LEU A 303 14.94 22.05 24.22
N GLU A 304 14.10 21.95 25.25
CA GLU A 304 13.64 23.09 26.05
C GLU A 304 14.76 23.76 26.84
N THR A 305 14.54 25.01 27.26
CA THR A 305 15.52 25.80 28.03
C THR A 305 15.92 25.20 29.39
N ASP A 306 15.06 24.37 29.99
CA ASP A 306 15.33 23.70 31.26
C ASP A 306 15.86 22.27 31.10
N HIS A 307 16.14 21.85 29.87
CA HIS A 307 16.75 20.56 29.58
C HIS A 307 18.27 20.56 29.90
N PRO A 308 18.84 19.51 30.54
CA PRO A 308 20.23 19.53 31.02
C PRO A 308 21.31 19.72 29.96
N TYR A 309 21.02 19.36 28.70
CA TYR A 309 21.92 19.51 27.55
C TYR A 309 21.68 20.80 26.74
N ALA A 310 20.72 21.63 27.14
CA ALA A 310 20.34 22.82 26.41
C ALA A 310 20.88 24.10 27.05
N ASP A 311 20.90 25.19 26.27
CA ASP A 311 21.15 26.52 26.80
C ASP A 311 19.94 27.03 27.61
N ASP A 312 20.22 27.68 28.75
CA ASP A 312 19.22 28.10 29.74
C ASP A 312 18.28 29.21 29.26
N ARG A 313 18.57 29.84 28.12
CA ARG A 313 17.77 30.92 27.53
C ARG A 313 17.27 30.60 26.14
N TYR A 314 18.07 29.88 25.35
CA TYR A 314 17.80 29.68 23.93
C TYR A 314 17.31 28.27 23.62
N GLY A 315 17.51 27.29 24.50
CA GLY A 315 17.25 25.88 24.23
C GLY A 315 18.35 25.26 23.37
N HIS A 316 18.09 24.12 22.73
CA HIS A 316 19.03 23.52 21.79
C HIS A 316 18.33 22.79 20.65
N VAL A 317 18.94 22.79 19.47
CA VAL A 317 18.51 21.95 18.34
C VAL A 317 19.64 21.07 17.85
N ALA A 318 19.32 19.85 17.46
CA ALA A 318 20.27 18.93 16.85
C ALA A 318 19.62 18.18 15.68
N LEU A 319 20.44 17.77 14.71
CA LEU A 319 19.98 16.94 13.61
C LEU A 319 20.03 15.46 14.02
N VAL A 320 18.93 14.73 13.90
CA VAL A 320 18.94 13.27 14.05
C VAL A 320 19.49 12.65 12.78
N GLU A 321 20.70 12.08 12.84
CA GLU A 321 21.35 11.45 11.69
C GLU A 321 20.73 10.09 11.39
N TYR A 322 20.55 9.28 12.43
CA TYR A 322 19.89 7.97 12.35
C TYR A 322 19.41 7.50 13.73
N VAL A 323 18.51 6.51 13.71
CA VAL A 323 18.09 5.75 14.88
C VAL A 323 18.53 4.31 14.65
N ASP A 324 19.28 3.74 15.58
CA ASP A 324 19.75 2.36 15.46
C ASP A 324 18.65 1.34 15.80
N SER A 325 18.90 0.05 15.53
CA SER A 325 17.93 -1.02 15.76
C SER A 325 17.61 -1.27 17.24
N ALA A 326 18.43 -0.75 18.17
CA ALA A 326 18.16 -0.80 19.60
C ALA A 326 17.35 0.42 20.08
N GLY A 327 16.99 1.34 19.18
CA GLY A 327 16.29 2.60 19.50
C GLY A 327 17.22 3.73 19.94
N GLY A 328 18.54 3.56 19.81
CA GLY A 328 19.52 4.60 20.11
C GLY A 328 19.44 5.74 19.10
N VAL A 329 19.30 6.98 19.60
CA VAL A 329 19.21 8.19 18.77
C VAL A 329 20.61 8.77 18.59
N TRP A 330 21.05 8.89 17.34
CA TRP A 330 22.34 9.47 16.99
C TRP A 330 22.15 10.85 16.38
N ILE A 331 22.78 11.85 17.00
CA ILE A 331 22.60 13.26 16.65
C ILE A 331 23.91 13.93 16.27
N THR A 332 23.81 15.02 15.52
CA THR A 332 24.88 15.98 15.30
C THR A 332 24.42 17.39 15.65
N ASP A 333 25.36 18.20 16.15
CA ASP A 333 25.13 19.62 16.47
C ASP A 333 26.41 20.46 16.34
N ASN A 334 26.34 21.73 16.75
CA ASN A 334 27.46 22.67 16.67
C ASN A 334 28.69 22.27 17.52
N THR A 335 28.51 21.41 18.52
CA THR A 335 29.59 20.90 19.38
C THR A 335 30.06 19.51 18.96
N HIS A 336 29.19 18.73 18.31
CA HIS A 336 29.44 17.37 17.83
C HIS A 336 29.19 17.28 16.33
N ALA A 337 30.23 17.57 15.55
CA ALA A 337 30.16 17.50 14.09
C ALA A 337 30.10 16.06 13.53
N GLN A 338 30.38 15.05 14.36
CA GLN A 338 30.26 13.63 14.05
C GLN A 338 29.12 13.02 14.88
N PRO A 339 28.38 12.02 14.35
CA PRO A 339 27.26 11.44 15.07
C PRO A 339 27.65 10.93 16.45
N VAL A 340 26.90 11.36 17.47
CA VAL A 340 27.05 10.94 18.86
C VAL A 340 25.70 10.46 19.40
N ARG A 341 25.71 9.45 20.26
CA ARG A 341 24.49 8.89 20.83
C ARG A 341 23.93 9.85 21.90
N PHE A 342 22.68 10.24 21.77
CA PHE A 342 22.08 11.30 22.59
C PHE A 342 22.10 10.98 24.10
N ASP A 343 21.88 9.72 24.45
CA ASP A 343 21.92 9.21 25.83
C ASP A 343 23.34 9.20 26.47
N THR A 344 24.40 9.48 25.70
CA THR A 344 25.75 9.68 26.24
C THR A 344 25.99 11.14 26.65
N LEU A 345 25.14 12.05 26.18
CA LEU A 345 25.22 13.48 26.46
C LEU A 345 24.32 13.89 27.63
N THR A 346 23.22 13.17 27.83
CA THR A 346 22.21 13.46 28.87
C THR A 346 21.51 12.17 29.30
N SER A 347 21.03 12.14 30.54
CA SER A 347 20.14 11.08 31.03
C SER A 347 18.67 11.31 30.67
N GLU A 348 18.30 12.53 30.30
CA GLU A 348 16.96 12.92 29.89
C GLU A 348 16.88 12.84 28.35
N THR A 349 16.25 11.80 27.82
CA THR A 349 16.23 11.52 26.37
C THR A 349 14.82 11.46 25.77
N SER A 350 13.80 11.70 26.60
CA SER A 350 12.38 11.72 26.22
C SER A 350 11.58 12.52 27.23
N GLY A 351 10.34 12.89 26.88
CA GLY A 351 9.43 13.62 27.75
C GLY A 351 9.02 14.97 27.15
N ASP A 352 8.44 15.82 27.98
CA ASP A 352 7.88 17.10 27.51
C ASP A 352 8.96 18.08 27.01
N ARG A 353 10.20 17.92 27.47
CA ARG A 353 11.34 18.77 27.11
C ARG A 353 12.11 18.33 25.87
N VAL A 354 11.70 17.23 25.25
CA VAL A 354 12.40 16.58 24.15
C VAL A 354 11.40 16.35 23.03
N LYS A 355 11.50 17.12 21.95
CA LYS A 355 10.59 17.06 20.81
C LYS A 355 11.34 16.79 19.51
N TYR A 356 10.68 16.15 18.56
CA TYR A 356 11.19 15.90 17.22
C TYR A 356 10.32 16.59 16.19
N LEU A 357 10.92 17.46 15.38
CA LEU A 357 10.26 18.08 14.24
C LEU A 357 10.49 17.25 12.99
N TYR A 358 9.40 16.74 12.43
CA TYR A 358 9.38 16.06 11.15
C TYR A 358 9.19 17.10 10.06
N LEU A 359 10.23 17.25 9.25
CA LEU A 359 10.26 18.12 8.08
C LEU A 359 9.88 17.27 6.86
N PRO A 360 8.72 17.49 6.22
CA PRO A 360 8.27 16.57 5.16
C PRO A 360 9.24 16.44 3.98
N TRP A 361 10.02 17.48 3.70
CA TRP A 361 11.03 17.52 2.63
C TRP A 361 12.37 16.85 3.00
N TYR A 362 12.56 16.39 4.25
CA TYR A 362 13.87 15.91 4.73
C TYR A 362 13.80 14.66 5.61
N THR A 363 12.81 14.58 6.51
CA THR A 363 12.68 13.48 7.47
C THR A 363 12.34 12.16 6.77
N LYS A 364 13.00 11.09 7.19
CA LYS A 364 12.88 9.74 6.64
C LYS A 364 12.00 8.88 7.54
N ALA A 365 11.02 8.24 6.91
CA ALA A 365 10.08 7.30 7.51
C ALA A 365 10.70 5.95 7.86
#